data_AF-A0A3B9YSY9-F1
#
_entry.id   AF-A0A3B9YSY9-F1
#
_cell.length_a   1.000
_cell.length_b   1.000
_cell.length_c   1.000
_cell.angle_alpha   90.00
_cell.angle_beta   90.00
_cell.angle_gamma   90.00
#
_symmetry.space_group_name_H-M   'P 1'
#
loop_
_entity.id
_entity.type
_entity.pdbx_description
1 polymer ?
#
loop_
_entity_poly.entity_id
_entity_poly.type
_entity_poly.pdbx_seq_one_letter_code
_entity_poly.pdbx_strand_id
1 'polypeptide(L)'
;ITYGLERLAMYVQGVDVGFDLAYNTMNRQSADFMTWGDVYHQNEVEQSGFNFEHATTEVLFRHFQEAEAECQKLLGTRVGRSASHADWAPVLPAYEQCIRASHTFNILDARGVISVTERQAYIGRVRALAKACAEAWVASPQGRTVPEGALSHG
;
A
#
# COMPACT_ATOMS: atom_id res chain seq x y z
N ILE A 1 13.47 2.90 9.28
CA ILE A 1 13.21 2.16 10.54
C ILE A 1 11.71 1.90 10.59
N THR A 2 11.27 0.66 10.83
CA THR A 2 9.85 0.29 10.91
C THR A 2 9.54 -0.13 12.34
N TYR A 3 8.55 0.49 12.97
CA TYR A 3 8.15 0.20 14.35
C TYR A 3 6.83 -0.58 14.36
N GLY A 4 6.78 -1.69 15.10
CA GLY A 4 5.51 -2.34 15.44
C GLY A 4 4.92 -1.62 16.64
N LEU A 5 4.08 -0.62 16.41
CA LEU A 5 3.59 0.28 17.45
C LEU A 5 2.81 -0.47 18.53
N GLU A 6 1.98 -1.43 18.16
CA GLU A 6 1.17 -2.25 19.08
C GLU A 6 2.09 -3.07 19.98
N ARG A 7 3.11 -3.72 19.43
CA ARG A 7 4.05 -4.53 20.22
C ARG A 7 4.88 -3.68 21.18
N LEU A 8 5.31 -2.49 20.74
CA LEU A 8 6.02 -1.55 21.61
C LEU A 8 5.09 -1.02 22.71
N ALA A 9 3.86 -0.68 22.37
CA ALA A 9 2.86 -0.25 23.34
C ALA A 9 2.57 -1.36 24.36
N MET A 10 2.45 -2.62 23.93
CA MET A 10 2.24 -3.77 24.81
C MET A 10 3.36 -3.88 25.85
N TYR A 11 4.61 -3.75 25.40
CA TYR A 11 5.76 -3.77 26.29
C TYR A 11 5.76 -2.59 27.28
N VAL A 12 5.48 -1.38 26.81
CA VAL A 12 5.44 -0.17 27.65
C VAL A 12 4.29 -0.21 28.67
N GLN A 13 3.14 -0.75 28.28
CA GLN A 13 1.94 -0.81 29.12
C GLN A 13 1.89 -2.07 29.99
N GLY A 14 2.79 -3.05 29.77
CA GLY A 14 2.83 -4.31 30.51
C GLY A 14 1.62 -5.21 30.24
N VAL A 15 1.12 -5.25 29.01
CA VAL A 15 -0.01 -6.12 28.60
C VAL A 15 0.44 -7.17 27.59
N ASP A 16 -0.07 -8.39 27.74
CA ASP A 16 0.29 -9.54 26.88
C ASP A 16 -0.62 -9.71 25.66
N VAL A 17 -1.81 -9.08 25.69
CA VAL A 17 -2.82 -9.17 24.63
C VAL A 17 -3.04 -7.78 24.02
N GLY A 18 -2.92 -7.68 22.70
CA GLY A 18 -3.03 -6.39 22.00
C GLY A 18 -4.39 -5.71 22.19
N PHE A 19 -5.48 -6.48 22.32
CA PHE A 19 -6.81 -5.92 22.57
C PHE A 19 -6.95 -5.23 23.94
N ASP A 20 -6.12 -5.58 24.92
CA ASP A 20 -6.16 -4.99 26.27
C ASP A 20 -5.34 -3.69 26.38
N LEU A 21 -4.70 -3.27 25.28
CA LEU A 21 -3.96 -2.01 25.20
C LEU A 21 -4.89 -0.83 25.50
N ALA A 22 -4.46 0.06 26.38
CA ALA A 22 -5.08 1.36 26.54
C ALA A 22 -4.87 2.17 25.25
N TYR A 23 -5.97 2.56 24.61
CA TYR A 23 -5.94 3.28 23.34
C TYR A 23 -5.74 4.78 23.54
N ASN A 24 -6.51 5.39 24.44
CA ASN A 24 -6.53 6.84 24.63
C ASN A 24 -5.95 7.33 25.97
N THR A 25 -6.04 6.56 27.06
CA THR A 25 -5.50 6.94 28.37
C THR A 25 -5.06 5.74 29.20
N MET A 26 -3.93 5.87 29.89
CA MET A 26 -3.42 4.84 30.82
C MET A 26 -4.18 4.78 32.15
N ASN A 27 -4.99 5.80 32.46
CA ASN A 27 -5.83 5.80 33.65
C ASN A 27 -7.08 4.93 33.40
N ARG A 28 -7.01 3.66 33.81
CA ARG A 28 -8.12 2.69 33.68
C ARG A 28 -9.38 3.06 34.47
N GLN A 29 -9.30 4.00 35.41
CA GLN A 29 -10.45 4.51 36.16
C GLN A 29 -11.08 5.75 35.50
N SER A 30 -10.52 6.24 34.39
CA SER A 30 -11.11 7.33 33.62
C SER A 30 -12.46 6.90 33.04
N ALA A 31 -13.45 7.79 33.08
CA ALA A 31 -14.74 7.58 32.42
C ALA A 31 -14.60 7.45 30.90
N ASP A 32 -13.57 8.05 30.32
CA ASP A 32 -13.27 8.00 28.89
C ASP A 32 -12.36 6.82 28.51
N PHE A 33 -12.00 5.93 29.44
CA PHE A 33 -11.05 4.84 29.16
C PHE A 33 -11.56 3.93 28.04
N MET A 34 -10.73 3.74 27.00
CA MET A 34 -10.99 2.80 25.92
C MET A 34 -9.78 1.90 25.69
N THR A 35 -10.05 0.63 25.39
CA THR A 35 -9.04 -0.33 24.94
C THR A 35 -8.94 -0.35 23.42
N TRP A 36 -7.86 -0.94 22.89
CA TRP A 36 -7.73 -1.23 21.47
C TRP A 36 -8.84 -2.17 20.98
N GLY A 37 -9.27 -3.12 21.83
CA GLY A 37 -10.42 -3.98 21.58
C GLY A 37 -11.70 -3.20 21.36
N ASP A 38 -11.99 -2.21 22.20
CA ASP A 38 -13.19 -1.37 22.08
C ASP A 38 -13.27 -0.62 20.74
N VAL A 39 -12.10 -0.30 20.16
CA VAL A 39 -12.01 0.48 18.91
C VAL A 39 -11.93 -0.42 17.67
N TYR A 40 -11.15 -1.50 17.72
CA TYR A 40 -10.75 -2.26 16.53
C TYR A 40 -11.23 -3.71 16.50
N HIS A 41 -11.77 -4.28 17.59
CA HIS A 41 -12.17 -5.69 17.59
C HIS A 41 -13.21 -6.01 16.51
N GLN A 42 -14.23 -5.16 16.35
CA GLN A 42 -15.23 -5.34 15.28
C GLN A 42 -14.58 -5.31 13.90
N ASN A 43 -13.69 -4.34 13.64
CA ASN A 43 -12.98 -4.24 12.37
C ASN A 43 -12.13 -5.48 12.09
N GLU A 44 -11.40 -6.01 13.09
CA GLU A 44 -10.58 -7.22 12.92
C GLU A 44 -11.43 -8.45 12.56
N VAL A 45 -12.58 -8.62 13.23
CA VAL A 45 -13.52 -9.72 12.95
C VAL A 45 -14.08 -9.59 11.53
N GLU A 46 -14.58 -8.42 11.16
CA GLU A 46 -15.20 -8.17 9.86
C GLU A 46 -14.18 -8.28 8.71
N GLN A 47 -12.99 -7.69 8.86
CA GLN A 47 -11.94 -7.76 7.85
C GLN A 47 -11.41 -9.18 7.68
N SER A 48 -11.26 -9.94 8.77
CA SER A 48 -10.86 -11.34 8.70
C SER A 48 -11.91 -12.17 7.96
N GLY A 49 -13.18 -12.06 8.33
CA GLY A 49 -14.28 -12.75 7.64
C GLY A 49 -14.34 -12.38 6.16
N PHE A 50 -14.19 -11.09 5.82
CA PHE A 50 -14.11 -10.67 4.43
C PHE A 50 -12.92 -11.31 3.69
N ASN A 51 -11.71 -11.17 4.22
CA ASN A 51 -10.47 -11.59 3.56
C ASN A 51 -10.36 -13.10 3.41
N PHE A 52 -10.85 -13.89 4.36
CA PHE A 52 -10.71 -15.35 4.36
C PHE A 52 -11.93 -16.10 3.83
N GLU A 53 -13.12 -15.50 3.87
CA GLU A 53 -14.36 -16.24 3.61
C GLU A 53 -15.25 -15.58 2.56
N HIS A 54 -15.47 -14.26 2.64
CA HIS A 54 -16.57 -13.62 1.90
C HIS A 54 -16.16 -12.85 0.65
N ALA A 55 -14.89 -12.49 0.47
CA ALA A 55 -14.48 -11.70 -0.68
C ALA A 55 -14.75 -12.45 -2.01
N THR A 56 -15.45 -11.78 -2.94
CA THR A 56 -15.78 -12.32 -4.26
C THR A 56 -14.55 -12.35 -5.16
N THR A 57 -14.00 -13.54 -5.37
CA THR A 57 -12.70 -13.75 -6.01
C THR A 57 -12.68 -13.36 -7.47
N GLU A 58 -13.77 -13.58 -8.21
CA GLU A 58 -13.89 -13.25 -9.64
C GLU A 58 -13.78 -11.73 -9.84
N VAL A 59 -14.39 -10.96 -8.94
CA VAL A 59 -14.32 -9.50 -8.94
C VAL A 59 -12.91 -9.02 -8.61
N LEU A 60 -12.25 -9.64 -7.63
CA LEU A 60 -10.87 -9.31 -7.27
C LEU A 60 -9.88 -9.63 -8.41
N PHE A 61 -10.04 -10.75 -9.11
CA PHE A 61 -9.23 -11.06 -10.28
C PHE A 61 -9.37 -10.00 -11.37
N ARG A 62 -10.60 -9.55 -11.64
CA ARG A 62 -10.86 -8.45 -12.58
C ARG A 62 -10.23 -7.14 -12.10
N HIS A 63 -10.41 -6.77 -10.84
CA HIS A 63 -9.82 -5.55 -10.27
C HIS A 63 -8.29 -5.55 -10.37
N PHE A 64 -7.64 -6.70 -10.16
CA PHE A 64 -6.19 -6.81 -10.36
C PHE A 64 -5.81 -6.50 -11.81
N GLN A 65 -6.50 -7.12 -12.77
CA GLN A 65 -6.24 -6.93 -14.20
C GLN A 65 -6.48 -5.48 -14.63
N GLU A 66 -7.55 -4.86 -14.15
CA GLU A 66 -7.89 -3.45 -14.43
C GLU A 66 -6.86 -2.49 -13.84
N ALA A 67 -6.43 -2.70 -12.60
CA ALA A 67 -5.40 -1.88 -11.96
C ALA A 67 -4.04 -2.02 -12.67
N GLU A 68 -3.66 -3.24 -13.05
CA GLU A 68 -2.44 -3.47 -13.83
C GLU A 68 -2.49 -2.76 -15.20
N ALA A 69 -3.60 -2.92 -15.93
CA ALA A 69 -3.77 -2.31 -17.25
C ALA A 69 -3.79 -0.78 -17.16
N GLU A 70 -4.49 -0.19 -16.18
CA GLU A 70 -4.54 1.26 -16.01
C GLU A 70 -3.16 1.81 -15.60
N CYS A 71 -2.42 1.11 -14.74
CA CYS A 71 -1.04 1.47 -14.40
C CYS A 71 -0.16 1.54 -15.66
N GLN A 72 -0.20 0.51 -16.50
CA GLN A 72 0.60 0.46 -17.73
C GLN A 72 0.17 1.52 -18.74
N LYS A 73 -1.13 1.74 -18.91
CA LYS A 73 -1.69 2.79 -19.76
C LYS A 73 -1.21 4.16 -19.31
N LEU A 74 -1.31 4.47 -18.02
CA LEU A 74 -0.83 5.74 -17.47
C LEU A 74 0.67 5.92 -17.72
N LEU A 75 1.49 4.89 -17.51
CA LEU A 75 2.93 4.93 -17.81
C LEU A 75 3.24 5.12 -19.31
N GLY A 76 2.35 4.66 -20.19
CA GLY A 76 2.43 4.89 -21.63
C GLY A 76 1.97 6.28 -22.06
N THR A 77 1.14 6.95 -21.26
CA THR A 77 0.68 8.32 -21.56
C THR A 77 1.72 9.38 -21.22
N ARG A 78 1.53 10.58 -21.75
CA ARG A 78 2.37 11.73 -21.47
C ARG A 78 1.52 12.89 -20.98
N VAL A 79 2.01 13.55 -19.94
CA VAL A 79 1.50 14.78 -19.37
C VAL A 79 2.60 15.83 -19.44
N GLY A 80 2.19 17.06 -19.70
CA GLY A 80 3.06 18.14 -20.15
C GLY A 80 2.24 18.97 -21.15
N ARG A 81 2.06 20.26 -20.90
CA ARG A 81 1.17 21.12 -21.72
C ARG A 81 1.87 22.36 -22.26
N SER A 82 3.19 22.42 -22.13
CA SER A 82 3.98 23.59 -22.51
C SER A 82 5.28 23.15 -23.13
N ALA A 83 5.74 23.91 -24.14
CA ALA A 83 7.07 23.77 -24.71
C ALA A 83 8.19 23.89 -23.67
N SER A 84 7.94 24.54 -22.52
CA SER A 84 8.88 24.67 -21.41
C SER A 84 8.92 23.48 -20.45
N HIS A 85 7.99 22.52 -20.57
CA HIS A 85 7.93 21.34 -19.71
C HIS A 85 7.98 20.09 -20.58
N ALA A 86 9.14 19.44 -20.61
CA ALA A 86 9.30 18.17 -21.30
C ALA A 86 8.28 17.14 -20.80
N ASP A 87 7.58 16.50 -21.72
CA ASP A 87 6.56 15.49 -21.42
C ASP A 87 7.07 14.38 -20.49
N TRP A 88 6.25 13.99 -19.52
CA TRP A 88 6.54 12.89 -18.59
C TRP A 88 5.30 12.01 -18.39
N ALA A 89 5.46 10.80 -17.88
CA ALA A 89 4.31 9.97 -17.53
C ALA A 89 3.62 10.48 -16.26
N PRO A 90 2.30 10.39 -16.11
CA PRO A 90 1.61 10.64 -14.85
C PRO A 90 1.91 9.53 -13.82
N VAL A 91 3.12 9.55 -13.25
CA VAL A 91 3.66 8.46 -12.42
C VAL A 91 2.94 8.27 -11.10
N LEU A 92 2.55 9.36 -10.43
CA LEU A 92 1.86 9.28 -9.14
C LEU A 92 0.53 8.50 -9.23
N PRO A 93 -0.40 8.80 -10.14
CA PRO A 93 -1.61 7.99 -10.29
C PRO A 93 -1.31 6.59 -10.84
N ALA A 94 -0.26 6.40 -11.65
CA ALA A 94 0.16 5.05 -12.05
C ALA A 94 0.59 4.21 -10.83
N TYR A 95 1.35 4.81 -9.90
CA TYR A 95 1.76 4.16 -8.68
C TYR A 95 0.60 3.84 -7.74
N GLU A 96 -0.44 4.68 -7.68
CA GLU A 96 -1.68 4.36 -6.97
C GLU A 96 -2.33 3.07 -7.51
N GLN A 97 -2.34 2.88 -8.84
CA GLN A 97 -2.83 1.64 -9.45
C GLN A 97 -1.94 0.43 -9.11
N CYS A 98 -0.61 0.61 -9.05
CA CYS A 98 0.30 -0.44 -8.58
C CYS A 98 -0.01 -0.87 -7.13
N ILE A 99 -0.29 0.09 -6.24
CA ILE A 99 -0.67 -0.20 -4.85
C ILE A 99 -2.02 -0.93 -4.80
N ARG A 100 -3.00 -0.54 -5.61
CA ARG A 100 -4.28 -1.24 -5.73
C ARG A 100 -4.08 -2.69 -6.17
N ALA A 101 -3.29 -2.94 -7.22
CA ALA A 101 -2.97 -4.28 -7.68
C ALA A 101 -2.29 -5.12 -6.57
N SER A 102 -1.33 -4.54 -5.86
CA SER A 102 -0.67 -5.21 -4.73
C SER A 102 -1.64 -5.58 -3.60
N HIS A 103 -2.54 -4.68 -3.24
CA HIS A 103 -3.52 -4.92 -2.18
C HIS A 103 -4.56 -5.97 -2.60
N THR A 104 -5.08 -5.87 -3.82
CA THR A 104 -6.01 -6.87 -4.37
C THR A 104 -5.37 -8.26 -4.44
N PHE A 105 -4.09 -8.35 -4.80
CA PHE A 105 -3.34 -9.60 -4.73
C PHE A 105 -3.30 -10.18 -3.30
N ASN A 106 -3.05 -9.35 -2.28
CA ASN A 106 -3.03 -9.83 -0.89
C ASN A 106 -4.38 -10.42 -0.46
N ILE A 107 -5.51 -9.84 -0.90
CA ILE A 107 -6.84 -10.39 -0.60
C ILE A 107 -7.05 -11.72 -1.35
N LEU A 108 -6.64 -11.83 -2.62
CA LEU A 108 -6.70 -13.09 -3.36
C LEU A 108 -5.83 -14.19 -2.72
N ASP A 109 -4.64 -13.84 -2.24
CA ASP A 109 -3.72 -14.74 -1.51
C ASP A 109 -4.36 -15.19 -0.18
N ALA A 110 -4.96 -14.26 0.58
CA ALA A 110 -5.69 -14.56 1.81
C ALA A 110 -6.90 -15.47 1.57
N ARG A 111 -7.63 -15.27 0.46
CA ARG A 111 -8.73 -16.17 0.06
C ARG A 111 -8.26 -17.58 -0.30
N GLY A 112 -6.96 -17.81 -0.50
CA GLY A 112 -6.42 -19.12 -0.83
C GLY A 112 -6.73 -19.60 -2.25
N VAL A 113 -7.13 -18.69 -3.15
CA VAL A 113 -7.46 -19.02 -4.56
C VAL A 113 -6.28 -18.92 -5.51
N ILE A 114 -5.11 -18.52 -5.00
CA ILE A 114 -3.85 -18.44 -5.77
C ILE A 114 -2.95 -19.61 -5.37
N SER A 115 -2.57 -20.46 -6.33
CA SER A 115 -1.59 -21.52 -6.11
C SER A 115 -0.18 -20.96 -5.87
N VAL A 116 0.73 -21.78 -5.34
CA VAL A 116 2.14 -21.37 -5.11
C VAL A 116 2.81 -20.84 -6.38
N THR A 117 2.56 -21.48 -7.52
CA THR A 117 3.11 -21.06 -8.82
C THR A 117 2.52 -19.74 -9.28
N GLU A 118 1.19 -19.58 -9.18
CA GLU A 118 0.51 -18.33 -9.53
C GLU A 118 0.97 -17.19 -8.61
N ARG A 119 1.17 -17.45 -7.32
CA ARG A 119 1.65 -16.47 -6.35
C ARG A 119 2.94 -15.81 -6.80
N GLN A 120 3.90 -16.59 -7.28
CA GLN A 120 5.16 -16.05 -7.82
C GLN A 120 4.94 -15.20 -9.07
N ALA A 121 4.01 -15.61 -9.96
CA ALA A 121 3.66 -14.83 -11.13
C ALA A 121 3.01 -13.47 -10.77
N TYR A 122 2.07 -13.45 -9.82
CA TYR A 122 1.45 -12.21 -9.33
C TYR A 122 2.46 -11.27 -8.65
N ILE A 123 3.34 -11.81 -7.79
CA ILE A 123 4.44 -11.03 -7.18
C ILE A 123 5.34 -10.43 -8.27
N GLY A 124 5.68 -11.21 -9.30
CA GLY A 124 6.46 -10.74 -10.45
C GLY A 124 5.80 -9.58 -11.19
N ARG A 125 4.49 -9.67 -11.42
CA ARG A 125 3.68 -8.61 -12.07
C ARG A 125 3.66 -7.33 -11.26
N VAL A 126 3.34 -7.40 -9.96
CA VAL A 126 3.36 -6.22 -9.07
C VAL A 126 4.75 -5.59 -9.00
N ARG A 127 5.81 -6.41 -8.93
CA ARG A 127 7.19 -5.93 -8.96
C ARG A 127 7.54 -5.20 -10.26
N ALA A 128 7.06 -5.71 -11.40
CA ALA A 128 7.27 -5.06 -12.70
C ALA A 128 6.58 -3.69 -12.76
N LEU A 129 5.35 -3.56 -12.25
CA LEU A 129 4.65 -2.28 -12.14
C LEU A 129 5.42 -1.30 -11.26
N ALA A 130 5.81 -1.72 -10.05
CA ALA A 130 6.54 -0.87 -9.11
C ALA A 130 7.87 -0.38 -9.71
N LYS A 131 8.61 -1.26 -10.39
CA LYS A 131 9.84 -0.92 -11.09
C LYS A 131 9.59 0.12 -12.20
N ALA A 132 8.59 -0.09 -13.04
CA ALA A 132 8.26 0.83 -14.13
C ALA A 132 7.84 2.22 -13.60
N CYS A 133 7.08 2.26 -12.50
CA CYS A 133 6.76 3.50 -11.80
C CYS A 133 8.01 4.20 -11.27
N ALA A 134 8.96 3.47 -10.67
CA ALA A 134 10.21 4.05 -10.18
C ALA A 134 11.08 4.61 -11.33
N GLU A 135 11.22 3.87 -12.44
CA GLU A 135 11.94 4.33 -13.63
C GLU A 135 11.31 5.59 -14.23
N ALA A 136 9.97 5.60 -14.34
CA ALA A 136 9.25 6.78 -14.83
C ALA A 136 9.35 7.96 -13.85
N TRP A 137 9.40 7.72 -12.54
CA TRP A 137 9.58 8.76 -11.52
C TRP A 137 10.92 9.45 -11.68
N VAL A 138 12.02 8.70 -11.83
CA VAL A 138 13.36 9.26 -12.08
C VAL A 138 13.37 10.12 -13.35
N ALA A 139 12.58 9.74 -14.36
CA ALA A 139 12.42 10.52 -15.58
C ALA A 139 11.41 11.68 -15.47
N SER A 140 10.77 11.91 -14.32
CA SER A 140 9.78 12.98 -14.11
C SER A 140 10.41 14.28 -13.56
N PRO A 141 9.72 15.44 -13.63
CA PRO A 141 10.28 16.71 -13.17
C PRO A 141 10.79 16.72 -11.72
N GLN A 142 10.11 16.04 -10.80
CA GLN A 142 10.51 15.96 -9.39
C GLN A 142 11.53 14.86 -9.10
N GLY A 143 11.59 13.80 -9.93
CA GLY A 143 12.59 12.74 -9.78
C GLY A 143 13.91 13.04 -10.48
N ARG A 144 13.93 14.01 -11.42
CA ARG A 144 15.14 14.55 -12.05
C ARG A 144 15.92 15.51 -11.15
N THR A 145 15.65 15.57 -9.84
CA THR A 145 16.44 16.40 -8.93
C THR A 145 17.89 15.98 -9.02
N VAL A 146 18.67 16.84 -9.67
CA VAL A 146 20.12 16.73 -9.76
C VAL A 146 20.65 16.75 -8.32
N PRO A 147 21.56 15.85 -7.92
CA PRO A 147 22.16 15.92 -6.60
C PRO A 147 22.74 17.32 -6.39
N GLU A 148 22.49 17.92 -5.21
CA GLU A 148 23.14 19.15 -4.77
C GLU A 148 24.67 18.99 -4.92
N GLY A 149 25.24 19.51 -6.01
CA GLY A 149 26.65 19.31 -6.36
C GLY A 149 26.98 19.37 -7.86
N ALA A 150 26.01 19.22 -8.76
CA ALA A 150 26.26 19.33 -10.21
C ALA A 150 25.97 20.72 -10.82
N LEU A 151 25.73 21.74 -9.98
CA LEU A 151 25.85 23.14 -10.41
C LEU A 151 27.34 23.53 -10.31
N SER A 152 28.09 23.23 -11.37
CA SER A 152 29.43 23.79 -11.54
C SER A 152 29.30 25.32 -11.58
N HIS A 153 29.84 26.00 -10.58
CA HIS A 153 30.22 27.40 -10.74
C HIS A 153 31.16 27.50 -11.95
N GLY A 154 30.83 28.41 -12.86
CA GLY A 154 31.55 28.64 -14.11
C GLY A 154 32.96 29.19 -13.93
#